data_AF-A0AB33J8Z6-F1
#
_entry.id   AF-A0AB33J8Z6-F1
#
_cell.length_a   1.000
_cell.length_b   1.000
_cell.length_c   1.000
_cell.angle_alpha   90.00
_cell.angle_beta   90.00
_cell.angle_gamma   90.00
#
_symmetry.space_group_name_H-M   'P 1'
#
loop_
_entity.id
_entity.type
_entity.pdbx_description
1 polymer ?
#
loop_
_entity_poly.entity_id
_entity_poly.type
_entity_poly.pdbx_seq_one_letter_code
_entity_poly.pdbx_strand_id
1 'polypeptide(L)'
;MNNQIEKNKFFYRGTIFTISYFWDREERDSFVLAECQDDGFIFQIICISGYNSGTIMGYIKRGIFRTERGITYKELVEGIKVNILNPDLNSLKVEDEYNIKFE
;
A
#
# COMPACT_ATOMS: atom_id res chain seq x y z
N MET A 1 -16.72 10.22 -6.88
CA MET A 1 -17.50 8.98 -6.68
C MET A 1 -16.64 7.74 -6.36
N ASN A 2 -15.29 7.81 -6.42
CA ASN A 2 -14.42 6.64 -6.19
C ASN A 2 -14.25 6.22 -4.72
N ASN A 3 -14.33 7.14 -3.76
CA ASN A 3 -13.98 6.83 -2.36
C ASN A 3 -14.93 5.87 -1.62
N GLN A 4 -16.16 5.62 -2.10
CA GLN A 4 -17.07 4.66 -1.43
C GLN A 4 -16.86 3.22 -1.90
N ILE A 5 -16.48 3.02 -3.17
CA ILE A 5 -16.26 1.68 -3.75
C ILE A 5 -14.99 1.06 -3.16
N GLU A 6 -13.93 1.87 -2.97
CA GLU A 6 -12.67 1.41 -2.36
C GLU A 6 -12.83 1.00 -0.89
N LYS A 7 -13.73 1.63 -0.13
CA LYS A 7 -13.92 1.35 1.30
C LYS A 7 -14.42 -0.06 1.61
N ASN A 8 -15.12 -0.69 0.69
CA ASN A 8 -15.64 -2.06 0.83
C ASN A 8 -14.76 -3.11 0.12
N LYS A 9 -13.69 -2.68 -0.55
CA LYS A 9 -12.77 -3.57 -1.27
C LYS A 9 -11.77 -4.20 -0.30
N PHE A 10 -11.41 -5.44 -0.60
CA PHE A 10 -10.26 -6.12 0.01
C PHE A 10 -9.06 -6.00 -0.92
N PHE A 11 -7.89 -5.78 -0.32
CA PHE A 11 -6.60 -5.70 -1.01
C PHE A 11 -5.77 -6.93 -0.67
N TYR A 12 -5.09 -7.46 -1.68
CA TYR A 12 -4.37 -8.74 -1.62
C TYR A 12 -2.91 -8.53 -2.00
N ARG A 13 -2.09 -9.59 -1.90
CA ARG A 13 -0.73 -9.55 -2.47
C ARG A 13 -0.80 -9.16 -3.94
N GLY A 14 0.18 -8.39 -4.40
CA GLY A 14 0.21 -7.87 -5.77
C GLY A 14 -0.64 -6.61 -5.98
N THR A 15 -1.46 -6.20 -5.00
CA THR A 15 -2.10 -4.88 -5.04
C THR A 15 -1.02 -3.80 -5.12
N ILE A 16 -1.15 -2.91 -6.11
CA ILE A 16 -0.29 -1.76 -6.28
C ILE A 16 -1.05 -0.50 -5.92
N PHE A 17 -0.41 0.40 -5.20
CA PHE A 17 -0.95 1.71 -4.90
C PHE A 17 0.11 2.79 -5.10
N THR A 18 -0.34 3.94 -5.57
CA THR A 18 0.49 5.12 -5.79
C THR A 18 0.05 6.20 -4.81
N ILE A 19 1.00 6.84 -4.13
CA ILE A 19 0.72 7.91 -3.17
C ILE A 19 1.83 8.95 -3.17
N SER A 20 1.45 10.22 -3.02
CA SER A 20 2.39 11.31 -2.73
C SER A 20 2.72 11.37 -1.24
N TYR A 21 3.99 11.64 -0.93
CA TYR A 21 4.45 11.77 0.44
C TYR A 21 5.59 12.79 0.53
N PHE A 22 5.82 13.34 1.73
CA PHE A 22 6.81 14.38 1.94
C PHE A 22 7.88 13.95 2.95
N TRP A 23 9.11 13.83 2.47
CA TRP A 23 10.29 13.74 3.33
C TRP A 23 11.06 15.06 3.29
N ASP A 24 11.93 15.25 2.30
CA ASP A 24 12.68 16.50 2.07
C ASP A 24 12.09 17.31 0.90
N ARG A 25 11.43 16.61 -0.03
CA ARG A 25 10.64 17.16 -1.14
C ARG A 25 9.39 16.30 -1.33
N GLU A 26 8.46 16.81 -2.11
CA GLU A 26 7.30 16.01 -2.53
C GLU A 26 7.77 14.90 -3.46
N GLU A 27 7.50 13.67 -3.06
CA GLU A 27 7.74 12.46 -3.86
C GLU A 27 6.40 11.81 -4.18
N ARG A 28 6.35 11.07 -5.28
CA ARG A 28 5.19 10.28 -5.66
C ARG A 28 5.64 8.94 -6.19
N ASP A 29 5.41 7.90 -5.41
CA ASP A 29 5.84 6.55 -5.74
C ASP A 29 4.68 5.55 -5.73
N SER A 30 4.90 4.48 -6.49
CA SER A 30 4.12 3.26 -6.51
C SER A 30 4.73 2.23 -5.58
N PHE A 31 3.86 1.55 -4.85
CA PHE A 31 4.20 0.51 -3.89
C PHE A 31 3.37 -0.74 -4.18
N VAL A 32 3.95 -1.91 -3.94
CA VAL A 32 3.25 -3.19 -4.00
C VAL A 32 3.10 -3.80 -2.61
N LEU A 33 1.95 -4.41 -2.34
CA LEU A 33 1.76 -5.30 -1.21
C LEU A 33 2.36 -6.66 -1.54
N ALA A 34 3.50 -7.00 -0.94
CA ALA A 34 4.12 -8.32 -1.05
C ALA A 34 3.78 -9.17 0.17
N GLU A 35 3.66 -10.49 0.00
CA GLU A 35 3.35 -11.42 1.09
C GLU A 35 4.47 -11.40 2.14
N CYS A 36 4.10 -11.32 3.42
CA CYS A 36 5.03 -11.37 4.54
C CYS A 36 4.88 -12.69 5.29
N GLN A 37 5.98 -13.43 5.46
CA GLN A 37 5.99 -14.70 6.19
C GLN A 37 6.28 -14.53 7.69
N ASP A 38 6.58 -13.30 8.14
CA ASP A 38 6.88 -13.02 9.54
C ASP A 38 5.62 -13.01 10.40
N ASP A 39 5.73 -13.60 11.59
CA ASP A 39 4.64 -13.67 12.56
C ASP A 39 4.12 -12.27 12.92
N GLY A 40 2.81 -12.08 12.81
CA GLY A 40 2.12 -10.83 13.14
C GLY A 40 1.99 -9.83 11.98
N PHE A 41 2.63 -10.07 10.84
CA PHE A 41 2.46 -9.27 9.63
C PHE A 41 1.76 -10.07 8.52
N ILE A 42 1.12 -9.35 7.59
CA ILE A 42 0.45 -9.94 6.43
C ILE A 42 1.08 -9.47 5.12
N PHE A 43 1.48 -8.19 5.07
CA PHE A 43 2.12 -7.63 3.88
C PHE A 43 3.37 -6.82 4.22
N GLN A 44 4.36 -6.90 3.33
CA GLN A 44 5.42 -5.93 3.17
C GLN A 44 4.95 -4.86 2.17
N ILE A 45 5.27 -3.61 2.43
CA ILE A 45 5.09 -2.50 1.49
C ILE A 45 6.42 -2.30 0.78
N ILE A 46 6.50 -2.67 -0.49
CA ILE A 46 7.72 -2.56 -1.28
C ILE A 46 7.55 -1.42 -2.28
N CYS A 47 8.47 -0.45 -2.27
CA CYS A 47 8.50 0.59 -3.29
C CYS A 47 8.94 -0.02 -4.63
N ILE A 48 8.23 0.28 -5.71
CA ILE A 48 8.50 -0.27 -7.04
C ILE A 48 8.80 0.81 -8.09
N SER A 49 8.80 2.08 -7.69
CA SER A 49 9.13 3.21 -8.57
C SER A 49 10.16 4.14 -7.93
N GLY A 50 10.63 5.10 -8.74
CA GLY A 50 11.49 6.17 -8.26
C GLY A 50 12.82 5.69 -7.71
N TYR A 51 13.44 6.53 -6.88
CA TYR A 51 14.77 6.30 -6.33
C TYR A 51 14.79 5.16 -5.29
N ASN A 52 13.68 4.96 -4.58
CA ASN A 52 13.57 3.93 -3.53
C ASN A 52 13.11 2.57 -4.08
N SER A 53 13.03 2.39 -5.39
CA SER A 53 12.55 1.13 -6.01
C SER A 53 13.35 -0.08 -5.52
N GLY A 54 12.64 -1.14 -5.15
CA GLY A 54 13.18 -2.35 -4.54
C GLY A 54 13.29 -2.32 -3.01
N THR A 55 13.01 -1.17 -2.38
CA THR A 55 13.15 -1.02 -0.92
C THR A 55 11.87 -1.43 -0.20
N ILE A 56 12.02 -2.17 0.91
CA ILE A 56 10.92 -2.43 1.86
C ILE A 56 10.73 -1.17 2.71
N MET A 57 9.57 -0.54 2.56
CA MET A 57 9.22 0.70 3.27
C MET A 57 8.49 0.43 4.58
N GLY A 58 7.99 -0.78 4.77
CA GLY A 58 7.36 -1.17 6.02
C GLY A 58 6.44 -2.36 5.91
N TYR A 59 5.63 -2.56 6.94
CA TYR A 59 4.84 -3.78 7.10
C TYR A 59 3.42 -3.45 7.56
N ILE A 60 2.46 -4.23 7.09
CA ILE A 60 1.06 -4.18 7.54
C ILE A 60 0.81 -5.37 8.46
N LYS A 61 0.33 -5.09 9.67
CA LYS A 61 0.03 -6.10 10.67
C LYS A 61 -1.18 -6.94 10.27
N ARG A 62 -1.17 -8.21 10.67
CA ARG A 62 -2.31 -9.11 10.51
C ARG A 62 -3.47 -8.63 11.41
N GLY A 63 -4.65 -8.45 10.83
CA GLY A 63 -5.86 -8.08 11.59
C GLY A 63 -6.29 -9.19 12.56
N ILE A 64 -6.92 -8.81 13.68
CA ILE A 64 -7.28 -9.71 14.80
C ILE A 64 -8.27 -10.82 14.38
N PHE A 65 -9.07 -10.60 13.32
CA PHE A 65 -10.22 -11.46 12.97
C PHE A 65 -10.29 -11.90 11.51
N ARG A 66 -9.17 -11.93 10.76
CA ARG A 66 -9.24 -12.11 9.30
C ARG A 66 -8.36 -13.21 8.74
N THR A 67 -8.89 -13.84 7.69
CA THR A 67 -8.22 -14.81 6.84
C THR A 67 -6.94 -14.22 6.28
N GLU A 68 -5.89 -15.04 6.19
CA GLU A 68 -4.48 -14.68 5.96
C GLU A 68 -4.19 -14.03 4.59
N ARG A 69 -5.21 -13.68 3.81
CA ARG A 69 -5.06 -13.41 2.38
C ARG A 69 -5.25 -11.96 1.97
N GLY A 70 -5.92 -11.12 2.77
CA GLY A 70 -6.14 -9.72 2.39
C GLY A 70 -6.50 -8.77 3.53
N ILE A 71 -6.48 -7.46 3.22
CA ILE A 71 -6.72 -6.35 4.15
C ILE A 71 -7.86 -5.44 3.65
N THR A 72 -8.55 -4.76 4.56
CA THR A 72 -9.46 -3.64 4.23
C THR A 72 -8.70 -2.42 3.74
N TYR A 73 -9.43 -1.50 3.11
CA TYR A 73 -8.97 -0.12 2.89
C TYR A 73 -8.52 0.58 4.18
N LYS A 74 -9.24 0.37 5.28
CA LYS A 74 -8.86 0.94 6.58
C LYS A 74 -7.49 0.44 7.03
N GLU A 75 -7.26 -0.87 6.96
CA GLU A 75 -5.98 -1.50 7.29
C GLU A 75 -4.85 -1.03 6.34
N LEU A 76 -5.14 -0.85 5.05
CA LEU A 76 -4.21 -0.27 4.09
C LEU A 76 -3.82 1.16 4.48
N VAL A 77 -4.81 2.02 4.72
CA VAL A 77 -4.58 3.43 5.10
C VAL A 77 -3.81 3.55 6.42
N GLU A 78 -4.16 2.74 7.42
CA GLU A 78 -3.41 2.72 8.69
C GLU A 78 -1.98 2.20 8.48
N GLY A 79 -1.78 1.18 7.65
CA GLY A 79 -0.47 0.71 7.23
C GLY A 79 0.37 1.81 6.56
N ILE A 80 -0.23 2.57 5.64
CA ILE A 80 0.43 3.71 4.98
C ILE A 80 0.84 4.76 6.00
N LYS A 81 -0.06 5.19 6.89
CA LYS A 81 0.23 6.21 7.91
C LYS A 81 1.37 5.83 8.85
N VAL A 82 1.49 4.54 9.18
CA VAL A 82 2.51 4.04 10.10
C VAL A 82 3.89 3.95 9.43
N ASN A 83 3.94 3.63 8.14
CA ASN A 83 5.19 3.28 7.46
C ASN A 83 5.70 4.37 6.50
N ILE A 84 4.83 5.18 5.91
CA ILE A 84 5.18 6.22 4.95
C ILE A 84 5.15 7.58 5.66
N LEU A 85 6.23 8.35 5.54
CA LEU A 85 6.38 9.64 6.21
C LEU A 85 5.51 10.72 5.52
N ASN A 86 4.64 11.38 6.28
CA ASN A 86 3.74 12.45 5.82
C ASN A 86 2.98 12.12 4.50
N PRO A 87 2.18 11.05 4.46
CA PRO A 87 1.48 10.65 3.24
C PRO A 87 0.27 11.55 2.99
N ASP A 88 0.10 12.03 1.74
CA ASP A 88 -1.15 12.66 1.31
C ASP A 88 -2.18 11.60 0.93
N LEU A 89 -3.05 11.25 1.88
CA LEU A 89 -4.07 10.23 1.67
C LEU A 89 -5.11 10.61 0.59
N ASN A 90 -5.23 11.89 0.21
CA ASN A 90 -6.10 12.29 -0.90
C ASN A 90 -5.49 11.95 -2.26
N SER A 91 -4.17 11.81 -2.33
CA SER A 91 -3.44 11.39 -3.53
C SER A 91 -3.41 9.87 -3.73
N LEU A 92 -3.81 9.09 -2.70
CA LEU A 92 -3.80 7.63 -2.73
C LEU A 92 -4.67 7.12 -3.88
N LYS A 93 -4.05 6.34 -4.76
CA LYS A 93 -4.70 5.62 -5.84
C LYS A 93 -4.29 4.16 -5.77
N VAL A 94 -5.26 3.26 -5.66
CA VAL A 94 -4.99 1.83 -5.79
C VAL A 94 -5.22 1.43 -7.24
N GLU A 95 -4.20 0.87 -7.87
CA GLU A 95 -4.29 0.38 -9.24
C GLU A 95 -4.94 -1.01 -9.24
N ASP A 96 -5.91 -1.22 -10.12
CA ASP A 96 -6.39 -2.57 -10.42
C ASP A 96 -5.27 -3.34 -11.14
N GLU A 97 -5.08 -4.60 -10.75
CA GLU A 97 -4.00 -5.55 -11.13
C GLU A 97 -3.73 -5.69 -12.65
N TYR A 98 -4.48 -5.00 -13.51
CA TYR A 98 -4.47 -5.14 -14.97
C TYR A 98 -4.03 -3.90 -15.76
N ASN A 99 -3.66 -2.77 -15.11
CA ASN A 99 -3.38 -1.51 -15.83
C ASN A 99 -1.99 -0.89 -15.60
N ILE A 100 -1.03 -1.63 -15.05
CA ILE A 100 0.33 -1.11 -14.88
C ILE A 100 1.00 -1.07 -16.25
N LYS A 101 1.12 0.13 -16.82
CA LYS A 101 1.96 0.40 -17.97
C LYS A 101 3.35 0.74 -17.46
N PHE A 102 4.30 -0.15 -17.70
CA PHE A 102 5.71 0.19 -17.59
C PHE A 102 6.05 1.02 -18.83
N GLU A 103 6.31 2.31 -18.64
CA GLU A 103 6.91 3.17 -19.67
C GLU A 103 8.42 2.94 -19.76
#